data_AF-A0A6I5CKP2-F1
#
_entry.id   AF-A0A6I5CKP2-F1
#
_cell.length_a   1.000
_cell.length_b   1.000
_cell.length_c   1.000
_cell.angle_alpha   90.00
_cell.angle_beta   90.00
_cell.angle_gamma   90.00
#
_symmetry.space_group_name_H-M   'P 1'
#
loop_
_entity.id
_entity.type
_entity.pdbx_description
1 polymer ?
#
loop_
_entity_poly.entity_id
_entity_poly.type
_entity_poly.pdbx_seq_one_letter_code
_entity_poly.pdbx_strand_id
1 'polypeptide(L)'
;RCAVGAIAPMPLRPLDAEQWVASLIDWDNGRAIVPEALDAFGEYVAAACIPDPVPAEDGSVQQLPPAVLHLRRTVAALARRALGRALS
;
A
#
# COMPACT_ATOMS: atom_id res chain seq x y z
N ARG A 1 -8.44 8.99 3.37
CA ARG A 1 -7.26 9.25 4.23
C ARG A 1 -6.71 7.91 4.70
N CYS A 2 -5.42 7.65 4.50
CA CYS A 2 -4.74 6.39 4.83
C CYS A 2 -3.53 6.64 5.74
N ALA A 3 -3.31 5.77 6.73
CA ALA A 3 -2.11 5.77 7.58
C ALA A 3 -1.77 4.34 8.00
N VAL A 4 -0.48 4.06 8.17
CA VAL A 4 0.01 2.73 8.58
C VAL A 4 0.89 2.89 9.82
N GLY A 5 0.52 2.22 10.91
CA GLY A 5 1.27 2.21 12.17
C GLY A 5 2.08 0.93 12.36
N ALA A 6 2.97 0.93 13.36
CA ALA A 6 3.79 -0.23 13.78
C ALA A 6 4.76 -0.78 12.71
N ILE A 7 5.10 0.02 11.70
CA ILE A 7 6.08 -0.36 10.65
C ILE A 7 7.33 0.53 10.68
N ALA A 8 7.25 1.70 11.32
CA ALA A 8 8.30 2.68 11.47
C ALA A 8 8.14 3.43 12.81
N PRO A 9 9.15 4.21 13.27
CA PRO A 9 9.07 4.96 14.53
C PRO A 9 7.89 5.93 14.63
N MET A 10 7.35 6.37 13.49
CA MET A 10 6.14 7.19 13.39
C MET A 10 5.20 6.60 12.32
N PRO A 11 3.88 6.81 12.42
CA PRO A 11 2.94 6.34 11.41
C PRO A 11 3.27 6.91 10.02
N LEU A 12 3.30 6.03 9.02
CA LEU A 12 3.53 6.42 7.64
C LEU A 12 2.22 6.82 6.96
N ARG A 13 2.31 7.81 6.06
CA ARG A 13 1.20 8.36 5.27
C ARG A 13 1.50 8.12 3.79
N PRO A 14 0.96 7.06 3.17
CA PRO A 14 1.17 6.77 1.75
C PRO A 14 0.28 7.69 0.89
N LEU A 15 0.70 8.95 0.75
CA LEU A 15 -0.09 10.01 0.10
C LEU A 15 -0.35 9.70 -1.38
N ASP A 16 0.62 9.17 -2.10
CA ASP A 16 0.48 8.85 -3.52
C ASP A 16 -0.55 7.74 -3.74
N ALA A 17 -0.49 6.67 -2.94
CA ALA A 17 -1.49 5.60 -2.97
C ALA A 17 -2.89 6.12 -2.60
N GLU A 18 -2.97 7.03 -1.62
CA GLU A 18 -4.22 7.66 -1.21
C GLU A 18 -4.83 8.52 -2.33
N GLN A 19 -4.02 9.36 -2.98
CA GLN A 19 -4.47 10.21 -4.09
C GLN A 19 -4.88 9.37 -5.30
N TRP A 20 -4.07 8.37 -5.64
CA TRP A 20 -4.34 7.44 -6.72
C TRP A 20 -5.67 6.73 -6.53
N VAL A 21 -5.91 6.11 -5.37
CA VAL A 21 -7.17 5.36 -5.17
C VAL A 21 -8.37 6.30 -5.11
N ALA A 22 -8.21 7.51 -4.56
CA ALA A 22 -9.25 8.51 -4.53
C ALA A 22 -9.68 8.95 -5.94
N SER A 23 -8.77 8.92 -6.92
CA SER A 23 -9.07 9.22 -8.32
C SER A 23 -9.90 8.14 -9.03
N LEU A 24 -9.94 6.92 -8.46
CA LEU A 24 -10.64 5.77 -9.04
C LEU A 24 -12.01 5.50 -8.40
N ILE A 25 -12.27 6.08 -7.24
CA ILE A 25 -13.56 5.91 -6.54
C ILE A 25 -14.62 6.77 -7.25
N ASP A 26 -15.74 6.14 -7.59
CA ASP A 26 -16.93 6.86 -8.04
C ASP A 26 -17.66 7.46 -6.84
N TRP A 27 -17.30 8.71 -6.54
CA TRP A 27 -17.83 9.43 -5.38
C TRP A 27 -19.32 9.76 -5.50
N ASP A 28 -19.83 9.92 -6.72
CA ASP A 28 -21.21 10.31 -6.98
C ASP A 28 -22.15 9.10 -7.00
N ASN A 29 -21.63 7.90 -7.29
CA ASN A 29 -22.40 6.66 -7.39
C ASN A 29 -22.06 5.67 -6.27
N GLY A 30 -22.28 6.08 -5.03
CA GLY A 30 -22.20 5.17 -3.87
C GLY A 30 -20.79 4.74 -3.48
N ARG A 31 -19.75 5.49 -3.86
CA ARG A 31 -18.33 5.17 -3.57
C ARG A 31 -17.91 3.82 -4.17
N ALA A 32 -18.47 3.48 -5.34
CA ALA A 32 -18.12 2.27 -6.06
C ALA A 32 -16.66 2.31 -6.52
N ILE A 33 -16.01 1.15 -6.54
CA ILE A 33 -14.66 0.97 -7.06
C ILE A 33 -14.54 -0.45 -7.63
N VAL A 34 -13.73 -0.62 -8.68
CA VAL A 34 -13.43 -1.95 -9.22
C VAL A 34 -12.63 -2.79 -8.20
N PRO A 35 -12.94 -4.08 -8.01
CA PRO A 35 -12.26 -4.92 -7.02
C PRO A 35 -10.74 -4.96 -7.16
N GLU A 36 -10.23 -4.90 -8.39
CA GLU A 36 -8.80 -4.93 -8.72
C GLU A 36 -8.07 -3.68 -8.19
N ALA A 37 -8.77 -2.55 -8.08
CA ALA A 37 -8.19 -1.33 -7.50
C ALA A 37 -7.98 -1.47 -5.98
N LEU A 38 -8.76 -2.30 -5.29
CA LEU A 38 -8.52 -2.60 -3.87
C LEU A 38 -7.20 -3.37 -3.69
N ASP A 39 -6.94 -4.31 -4.59
CA ASP A 39 -5.69 -5.08 -4.61
C ASP A 39 -4.48 -4.20 -4.91
N ALA A 40 -4.55 -3.44 -6.00
CA ALA A 40 -3.49 -2.51 -6.37
C ALA A 40 -3.26 -1.43 -5.29
N PHE A 41 -4.30 -0.95 -4.61
CA PHE A 41 -4.15 -0.06 -3.47
C PHE A 41 -3.30 -0.68 -2.35
N GLY A 42 -3.57 -1.95 -2.02
CA GLY A 42 -2.78 -2.68 -1.03
C GLY A 42 -1.30 -2.72 -1.39
N GLU A 43 -0.99 -3.07 -2.64
CA GLU A 43 0.39 -3.12 -3.13
C GLU A 43 1.08 -1.76 -3.12
N TYR A 44 0.37 -0.69 -3.50
CA TYR A 44 0.93 0.67 -3.48
C TYR A 44 1.21 1.16 -2.07
N VAL A 45 0.31 0.91 -1.12
CA VAL A 45 0.53 1.22 0.30
C VAL A 45 1.73 0.43 0.85
N ALA A 46 1.84 -0.86 0.50
CA ALA A 46 2.93 -1.71 0.93
C ALA A 46 4.28 -1.26 0.36
N ALA A 47 4.35 -0.93 -0.93
CA ALA A 47 5.55 -0.40 -1.57
C ALA A 47 5.97 0.97 -1.01
N ALA A 48 5.02 1.84 -0.68
CA ALA A 48 5.31 3.13 -0.05
C ALA A 48 5.84 2.97 1.39
N CYS A 49 5.41 1.93 2.12
CA CYS A 49 5.87 1.66 3.48
C CYS A 49 7.19 0.90 3.51
N ILE A 50 7.36 -0.08 2.61
CA ILE A 50 8.52 -0.96 2.51
C ILE A 50 8.94 -0.98 1.03
N PRO A 51 9.78 -0.03 0.61
CA PRO A 51 10.21 0.10 -0.77
C PRO A 51 11.02 -1.10 -1.25
N ASP A 52 11.02 -1.31 -2.56
CA ASP A 52 11.94 -2.24 -3.18
C ASP A 52 13.40 -1.77 -2.99
N PRO A 53 14.35 -2.71 -2.86
CA PRO A 53 15.77 -2.38 -2.78
C PRO A 53 16.22 -1.68 -4.06
N VAL A 54 16.97 -0.59 -3.90
CA VAL A 54 17.60 0.10 -5.04
C VAL A 54 18.80 -0.74 -5.50
N PRO A 55 18.95 -1.03 -6.81
CA PRO A 55 20.13 -1.70 -7.34
C PRO A 55 21.40 -0.91 -7.02
N ALA A 56 22.47 -1.60 -6.63
CA ALA A 56 23.80 -1.02 -6.46
C ALA A 56 24.42 -0.68 -7.82
N GLU A 57 25.52 0.09 -7.81
CA GLU A 57 26.23 0.53 -9.03
C GLU A 57 26.73 -0.63 -9.89
N ASP A 58 26.99 -1.79 -9.28
CA ASP A 58 27.39 -3.03 -9.95
C ASP A 58 26.20 -3.86 -10.49
N GLY A 59 24.98 -3.36 -10.34
CA GLY A 59 23.74 -4.01 -10.77
C GLY A 59 23.21 -5.07 -9.79
N SER A 60 23.87 -5.29 -8.65
CA SER A 60 23.38 -6.21 -7.63
C SER A 60 22.19 -5.61 -6.87
N VAL A 61 21.19 -6.45 -6.52
CA VAL A 61 20.01 -6.04 -5.75
C VAL A 61 20.03 -6.76 -4.41
N GLN A 62 20.15 -6.00 -3.32
CA GLN A 62 20.11 -6.59 -1.99
C GLN A 62 18.70 -7.09 -1.68
N GLN A 63 18.55 -8.39 -1.42
CA GLN A 63 17.23 -8.92 -1.05
C GLN A 63 16.77 -8.44 0.33
N LEU A 64 15.48 -8.11 0.44
CA LEU A 64 14.86 -7.80 1.72
C LEU A 64 14.86 -9.04 2.63
N PRO A 65 15.11 -8.89 3.95
CA PRO A 65 15.00 -9.99 4.89
C PRO A 65 13.59 -10.63 4.87
N PRO A 66 13.45 -11.94 5.13
CA PRO A 66 12.15 -12.63 5.07
C PRO A 66 11.07 -12.02 5.97
N ALA A 67 11.45 -11.53 7.16
CA ALA A 67 10.53 -10.85 8.06
C ALA A 67 9.96 -9.55 7.47
N VAL A 68 10.79 -8.78 6.74
CA VAL A 68 10.39 -7.54 6.07
C VAL A 68 9.46 -7.85 4.89
N LEU A 69 9.76 -8.90 4.12
CA LEU A 69 8.86 -9.38 3.06
C LEU A 69 7.49 -9.83 3.60
N HIS A 70 7.48 -10.53 4.73
CA HIS A 70 6.24 -10.91 5.39
C HIS A 70 5.44 -9.67 5.85
N LEU A 71 6.12 -8.69 6.47
CA LEU A 71 5.49 -7.45 6.89
C LEU A 71 4.89 -6.69 5.70
N ARG A 72 5.59 -6.62 4.56
CA ARG A 72 5.10 -5.97 3.33
C ARG A 72 3.80 -6.61 2.83
N ARG A 73 3.75 -7.95 2.76
CA ARG A 73 2.53 -8.69 2.38
C ARG A 73 1.37 -8.43 3.36
N THR A 74 1.69 -8.35 4.66
CA THR A 74 0.69 -8.05 5.69
C THR A 74 0.13 -6.63 5.54
N VAL A 75 0.99 -5.64 5.29
CA VAL A 75 0.56 -4.25 5.02
C VAL A 75 -0.38 -4.20 3.81
N ALA A 76 -0.03 -4.87 2.70
CA ALA A 76 -0.89 -4.92 1.51
C ALA A 76 -2.28 -5.49 1.83
N ALA A 77 -2.31 -6.66 2.49
CA ALA A 77 -3.56 -7.31 2.85
C ALA A 77 -4.43 -6.47 3.80
N LEU A 78 -3.82 -5.80 4.78
CA LEU A 78 -4.54 -4.93 5.72
C LEU A 78 -5.06 -3.67 5.05
N ALA A 79 -4.27 -3.04 4.17
CA ALA A 79 -4.68 -1.86 3.41
C ALA A 79 -5.88 -2.17 2.49
N ARG A 80 -5.84 -3.28 1.73
CA ARG A 80 -6.97 -3.76 0.92
C ARG A 80 -8.24 -3.91 1.77
N ARG A 81 -8.14 -4.63 2.89
CA ARG A 81 -9.29 -4.88 3.79
C ARG A 81 -9.81 -3.61 4.45
N ALA A 82 -8.93 -2.69 4.83
CA ALA A 82 -9.32 -1.42 5.43
C ALA A 82 -10.08 -0.55 4.42
N LEU A 83 -9.60 -0.46 3.18
CA LEU A 83 -10.28 0.29 2.12
C LEU A 83 -11.64 -0.34 1.78
N GLY A 84 -11.71 -1.65 1.59
CA GLY A 84 -12.97 -2.34 1.32
C GLY A 84 -14.02 -2.09 2.41
N ARG A 85 -13.61 -2.10 3.69
CA ARG A 85 -14.48 -1.75 4.83
C ARG A 85 -14.86 -0.27 4.87
N ALA A 86 -14.00 0.63 4.41
CA ALA A 86 -14.28 2.07 4.41
C ALA A 86 -15.27 2.49 3.29
N LEU A 87 -15.38 1.67 2.24
CA LEU A 87 -16.30 1.88 1.12
C LEU A 87 -17.63 1.13 1.28
N SER A 88 -17.69 0.17 2.20
CA SER A 88 -18.94 -0.49 2.64
C SER A 88 -19.82 0.48 3.42
#